data_AF-A0A9D4C167-F1
#
_entry.id   AF-A0A9D4C167-F1
#
_cell.length_a   1.000
_cell.length_b   1.000
_cell.length_c   1.000
_cell.angle_alpha   90.00
_cell.angle_beta   90.00
_cell.angle_gamma   90.00
#
_symmetry.space_group_name_H-M   'P 1'
#
loop_
_entity.id
_entity.type
_entity.pdbx_description
1 polymer ?
#
loop_
_entity_poly.entity_id
_entity_poly.type
_entity_poly.pdbx_seq_one_letter_code
_entity_poly.pdbx_strand_id
1 'polypeptide(L)'
;MSTKQMHLGINQNLVFDRVLLNDGSGYYPLHGLFIAPQSGIYMVSSSIMAWNGRALAAEIVKNGNVQARVYAHELSVRSFVKADAKVCGSDYPSFSGYLLWPM
;
A
#
# COMPACT_ATOMS: atom_id res chain seq x y z
N MET A 1 -12.91 1.05 15.14
CA MET A 1 -11.44 0.97 14.96
C MET A 1 -11.04 2.18 14.13
N SER A 2 -10.02 2.94 14.56
CA SER A 2 -9.68 4.27 13.99
C SER A 2 -8.87 4.14 12.70
N THR A 3 -9.29 4.80 11.63
CA THR A 3 -8.48 4.99 10.42
C THR A 3 -7.48 6.12 10.67
N LYS A 4 -6.18 5.85 10.50
CA LYS A 4 -5.14 6.90 10.57
C LYS A 4 -4.99 7.54 9.21
N GLN A 5 -5.41 8.79 9.08
CA GLN A 5 -5.06 9.62 7.93
C GLN A 5 -3.58 9.97 8.01
N MET A 6 -2.79 9.53 7.02
CA MET A 6 -1.37 9.85 6.94
C MET A 6 -1.16 11.01 5.97
N HIS A 7 -0.46 12.05 6.42
CA HIS A 7 0.10 13.06 5.53
C HIS A 7 1.47 12.54 5.09
N LEU A 8 1.56 12.10 3.83
CA LEU A 8 2.81 11.57 3.28
C LEU A 8 3.63 12.70 2.68
N GLY A 9 4.90 12.79 3.07
CA GLY A 9 5.90 13.59 2.37
C GLY A 9 6.24 13.01 1.01
N ILE A 10 6.87 13.83 0.16
CA ILE A 10 7.40 13.39 -1.13
C ILE A 10 8.41 12.26 -0.89
N ASN A 11 8.25 11.14 -1.60
CA ASN A 11 9.11 9.94 -1.49
C ASN A 11 9.18 9.34 -0.07
N GLN A 12 8.17 9.59 0.77
CA GLN A 12 8.07 8.96 2.08
C GLN A 12 7.66 7.49 1.93
N ASN A 13 8.33 6.59 2.66
CA ASN A 13 7.92 5.19 2.75
C ASN A 13 6.55 5.07 3.42
N LEU A 14 5.69 4.21 2.87
CA LEU A 14 4.43 3.85 3.50
C LEU A 14 4.69 2.87 4.65
N VAL A 15 4.33 3.29 5.86
CA VAL A 15 4.42 2.46 7.07
C VAL A 15 3.09 1.74 7.27
N PHE A 16 3.14 0.41 7.36
CA PHE A 16 2.02 -0.44 7.72
C PHE A 16 2.23 -0.89 9.18
N ASP A 17 1.56 -0.20 10.10
CA ASP A 17 1.77 -0.34 11.55
C ASP A 17 1.19 -1.64 12.13
N ARG A 18 0.15 -2.20 11.49
CA ARG A 18 -0.39 -3.51 11.83
C ARG A 18 0.27 -4.61 11.02
N VAL A 19 1.16 -5.36 11.66
CA VAL A 19 1.83 -6.54 11.08
C VAL A 19 0.99 -7.79 11.34
N LEU A 20 0.53 -8.45 10.27
CA LEU A 20 -0.24 -9.71 10.37
C LEU A 20 0.65 -10.95 10.32
N LEU A 21 1.71 -10.92 9.51
CA LEU A 21 2.69 -12.00 9.34
C LEU A 21 4.05 -11.38 9.04
N ASN A 22 5.13 -11.92 9.64
CA ASN A 22 6.50 -11.46 9.41
C ASN A 22 7.52 -12.60 9.60
N ASP A 23 7.22 -13.76 9.04
CA ASP A 23 8.13 -14.90 9.09
C ASP A 23 9.43 -14.59 8.35
N GLY A 24 10.57 -14.95 8.94
CA GLY A 24 11.89 -14.58 8.42
C GLY A 24 12.30 -13.11 8.70
N SER A 25 11.47 -12.34 9.43
CA SER A 25 11.77 -10.96 9.84
C SER A 25 12.13 -10.01 8.69
N GLY A 26 11.49 -10.21 7.53
CA GLY A 26 11.75 -9.41 6.33
C GLY A 26 11.12 -8.01 6.36
N TYR A 27 10.04 -7.80 7.13
CA TYR A 27 9.37 -6.50 7.24
C TYR A 27 9.81 -5.72 8.47
N TYR A 28 10.19 -4.45 8.26
CA TYR A 28 10.63 -3.51 9.29
C TYR A 28 9.54 -2.44 9.51
N PRO A 29 8.63 -2.64 10.49
CA PRO A 29 7.41 -1.84 10.64
C PRO A 29 7.66 -0.37 10.99
N LEU A 30 8.80 -0.04 11.62
CA LEU A 30 9.13 1.36 11.92
C LEU A 30 9.47 2.18 10.66
N HIS A 31 9.90 1.51 9.59
CA HIS A 31 10.41 2.16 8.37
C HIS A 31 9.56 1.90 7.13
N GLY A 32 8.60 0.97 7.20
CA GLY A 32 7.81 0.58 6.04
C GLY A 32 8.61 -0.20 4.99
N LEU A 33 9.70 -0.86 5.39
CA LEU A 33 10.65 -1.50 4.49
C LEU A 33 10.51 -3.01 4.51
N PHE A 34 10.55 -3.62 3.33
CA PHE A 34 10.73 -5.05 3.15
C PHE A 34 12.16 -5.32 2.67
N ILE A 35 12.91 -6.09 3.45
CA ILE A 35 14.26 -6.58 3.12
C ILE A 35 14.15 -8.08 2.90
N ALA A 36 14.49 -8.54 1.71
CA ALA A 36 14.47 -9.97 1.37
C ALA A 36 15.42 -10.75 2.33
N PRO A 37 14.91 -11.68 3.15
CA PRO A 37 15.75 -12.43 4.10
C PRO A 37 16.73 -13.40 3.42
N GLN A 38 16.39 -13.84 2.20
CA GLN A 38 17.18 -14.77 1.39
C GLN A 38 17.12 -14.38 -0.10
N SER A 39 18.17 -14.71 -0.86
CA SER A 39 18.16 -14.65 -2.32
C SER A 39 17.05 -15.51 -2.93
N GLY A 40 16.30 -14.95 -3.88
CA GLY A 40 15.22 -15.69 -4.52
C GLY A 40 14.23 -14.82 -5.30
N ILE A 41 13.19 -15.47 -5.81
CA ILE A 41 12.06 -14.84 -6.48
C ILE A 41 10.98 -14.55 -5.45
N TYR A 42 10.52 -13.31 -5.37
CA TYR A 42 9.46 -12.89 -4.45
C TYR A 42 8.24 -12.40 -5.24
N MET A 43 7.05 -12.72 -4.74
CA MET A 43 5.83 -12.02 -5.13
C MET A 43 5.54 -10.92 -4.11
N VAL A 44 5.33 -9.71 -4.61
CA VAL A 44 5.01 -8.53 -3.80
C VAL A 44 3.70 -7.94 -4.30
N SER A 45 2.82 -7.58 -3.38
CA SER A 45 1.53 -6.95 -3.67
C SER A 45 1.27 -5.82 -2.69
N SER A 46 0.59 -4.77 -3.17
CA SER A 46 0.13 -3.68 -2.31
C SER A 46 -1.20 -3.14 -2.80
N SER A 47 -2.07 -2.82 -1.84
CA SER A 47 -3.28 -2.03 -2.05
C SER A 47 -3.14 -0.72 -1.29
N ILE A 48 -3.38 0.39 -1.96
CA ILE A 48 -3.22 1.73 -1.41
C ILE A 48 -4.46 2.55 -1.77
N MET A 49 -4.91 3.38 -0.85
CA MET A 49 -6.12 4.17 -0.99
C MET A 49 -5.89 5.59 -0.50
N ALA A 50 -6.61 6.53 -1.12
CA ALA A 50 -6.71 7.91 -0.67
C ALA A 50 -8.17 8.23 -0.36
N TRP A 51 -8.38 9.05 0.66
CA TRP A 51 -9.70 9.58 0.97
C TRP A 51 -10.12 10.63 -0.05
N ASN A 52 -11.43 10.76 -0.27
CA ASN A 52 -12.05 11.64 -1.24
C ASN A 52 -11.38 13.04 -1.36
N GLY A 53 -11.26 13.50 -2.59
CA GLY A 53 -10.70 14.79 -3.01
C GLY A 53 -9.18 14.79 -3.15
N ARG A 54 -8.51 13.63 -3.07
CA ARG A 54 -7.04 13.55 -3.09
C ARG A 54 -6.53 12.61 -4.17
N ALA A 55 -5.55 13.08 -4.94
CA ALA A 55 -4.77 12.22 -5.80
C ALA A 55 -3.79 11.39 -4.95
N LEU A 56 -3.59 10.14 -5.36
CA LEU A 56 -2.61 9.21 -4.83
C LEU A 56 -1.62 8.87 -5.93
N ALA A 57 -0.33 8.97 -5.61
CA ALA A 57 0.73 8.31 -6.35
C ALA A 57 1.56 7.51 -5.37
N ALA A 58 1.77 6.23 -5.66
CA ALA A 58 2.61 5.34 -4.87
C ALA A 58 3.40 4.41 -5.79
N GLU A 59 4.57 4.00 -5.31
CA GLU A 59 5.51 3.20 -6.09
C GLU A 59 5.99 2.00 -5.26
N ILE A 60 6.17 0.85 -5.91
CA ILE A 60 6.97 -0.24 -5.37
C ILE A 60 8.40 -0.01 -5.86
N VAL A 61 9.32 0.24 -4.93
CA VAL A 61 10.71 0.60 -5.22
C VAL A 61 11.65 -0.49 -4.70
N LYS A 62 12.56 -0.96 -5.56
CA LYS A 62 13.62 -1.93 -5.22
C LYS A 62 14.97 -1.25 -5.37
N ASN A 63 15.69 -1.07 -4.26
CA ASN A 63 17.04 -0.47 -4.25
C ASN A 63 17.14 0.83 -5.07
N GLY A 64 16.18 1.75 -4.87
CA GLY A 64 16.09 3.03 -5.59
C GLY A 64 15.48 2.95 -6.99
N ASN A 65 15.16 1.76 -7.51
CA ASN A 65 14.58 1.58 -8.84
C ASN A 65 13.09 1.25 -8.75
N VAL A 66 12.25 2.04 -9.43
CA VAL A 66 10.80 1.82 -9.48
C VAL A 66 10.47 0.53 -10.24
N GLN A 67 9.74 -0.37 -9.61
CA GLN A 67 9.29 -1.64 -10.19
C GLN A 67 7.84 -1.58 -10.66
N ALA A 68 6.99 -0.86 -9.92
CA ALA A 68 5.57 -0.67 -10.24
C ALA A 68 5.07 0.66 -9.69
N ARG A 69 3.97 1.15 -10.27
CA ARG A 69 3.32 2.40 -9.85
C ARG A 69 1.82 2.20 -9.72
N VAL A 70 1.24 2.82 -8.71
CA VAL A 70 -0.21 2.91 -8.49
C VAL A 70 -0.57 4.39 -8.49
N TYR A 71 -1.51 4.74 -9.36
CA TYR A 71 -2.09 6.07 -9.42
C TYR A 71 -3.58 5.96 -9.18
N ALA A 72 -4.09 6.74 -8.22
CA ALA A 72 -5.52 6.95 -8.07
C ALA A 72 -5.77 8.45 -8.19
N HIS A 73 -6.65 8.83 -9.10
CA HIS A 73 -7.06 10.21 -9.28
C HIS A 73 -8.56 10.28 -9.13
N GLU A 74 -9.05 11.06 -8.19
CA GLU A 74 -10.46 11.39 -8.15
C GLU A 74 -10.74 12.49 -9.17
N LEU A 75 -11.49 12.15 -10.22
CA LEU A 75 -12.31 13.16 -10.88
C LEU A 75 -13.52 13.36 -9.97
N SER A 76 -13.66 14.53 -9.37
CA SER A 76 -14.84 14.84 -8.57
C SER A 76 -16.06 14.93 -9.51
N VAL A 77 -16.68 13.78 -9.77
CA VAL A 77 -17.98 13.70 -10.44
C VAL A 77 -19.03 13.75 -9.35
N ARG A 78 -19.91 14.74 -9.37
CA ARG A 78 -21.11 14.73 -8.53
C ARG A 78 -22.04 13.64 -9.03
N SER A 79 -21.93 12.46 -8.46
CA SER A 79 -22.87 11.36 -8.71
C SER A 79 -24.14 11.61 -7.92
N PHE A 80 -25.30 11.69 -8.58
CA PHE A 80 -26.57 11.56 -7.86
C PHE A 80 -26.67 10.13 -7.33
N VAL A 81 -26.58 9.98 -6.01
CA VAL A 81 -26.71 8.70 -5.33
C VAL A 81 -28.20 8.44 -5.12
N LYS A 82 -28.75 7.37 -5.71
CA LYS A 82 -30.13 6.93 -5.43
C LYS A 82 -30.22 6.41 -4.00
N ALA A 83 -31.42 6.47 -3.40
CA ALA A 83 -31.72 5.70 -2.20
C ALA A 83 -31.32 4.23 -2.41
N ASP A 84 -30.73 3.60 -1.40
CA ASP A 84 -30.21 2.22 -1.38
C ASP A 84 -28.90 1.94 -2.13
N ALA A 85 -28.26 2.95 -2.73
CA ALA A 85 -26.94 2.78 -3.31
C ALA A 85 -25.87 2.54 -2.23
N LYS A 86 -25.15 1.41 -2.34
CA LYS A 86 -24.00 1.09 -1.49
C LYS A 86 -22.73 1.71 -2.07
N VAL A 87 -22.26 2.79 -1.47
CA VAL A 87 -20.92 3.33 -1.73
C VAL A 87 -19.95 2.65 -0.76
N CYS A 88 -19.05 1.83 -1.29
CA CYS A 88 -18.02 1.16 -0.50
C CYS A 88 -16.70 1.93 -0.65
N GLY A 89 -16.26 2.61 0.41
CA GLY A 89 -14.84 2.87 0.59
C GLY A 89 -14.24 1.63 1.23
N SER A 90 -13.25 1.00 0.61
CA SER A 90 -12.46 0.02 1.36
C SER A 90 -11.67 0.77 2.42
N ASP A 91 -11.77 0.30 3.66
CA ASP A 91 -10.83 0.70 4.70
C ASP A 91 -9.64 -0.26 4.63
N TYR A 92 -8.44 0.23 4.98
CA TYR A 92 -7.18 -0.51 5.14
C TYR A 92 -6.33 -0.73 3.87
N PRO A 93 -5.30 0.11 3.63
CA PRO A 93 -4.24 -0.24 2.67
C PRO A 93 -3.46 -1.46 3.19
N SER A 94 -2.87 -2.23 2.28
CA SER A 94 -2.12 -3.45 2.60
C SER A 94 -0.83 -3.56 1.81
N PHE A 95 0.11 -4.31 2.37
CA PHE A 95 1.33 -4.75 1.72
C PHE A 95 1.60 -6.20 2.11
N SER A 96 1.98 -7.02 1.13
CA SER A 96 2.40 -8.39 1.36
C SER A 96 3.57 -8.75 0.43
N GLY A 97 4.45 -9.62 0.93
CA GLY A 97 5.59 -10.14 0.19
C GLY A 97 5.89 -11.56 0.64
N TYR A 98 6.13 -12.47 -0.30
CA TYR A 98 6.48 -13.86 0.01
C TYR A 98 7.46 -14.44 -1.01
N LEU A 99 8.36 -15.29 -0.51
CA LEU A 99 9.34 -16.02 -1.30
C LEU A 99 8.64 -17.12 -2.08
N LEU A 100 8.77 -17.09 -3.40
CA LEU A 100 8.31 -18.14 -4.30
C LEU A 100 9.37 -19.22 -4.50
N TRP A 101 10.63 -18.81 -4.66
CA TRP A 101 11.72 -19.73 -4.97
C TRP A 101 13.09 -19.23 -4.50
N PRO A 102 13.85 -19.99 -3.69
CA PRO A 102 15.19 -19.63 -3.26
C PRO A 102 16.24 -19.80 -4.37
N MET A 103 17.29 -18.98 -4.36
CA MET A 103 18.44 -19.06 -5.27
C MET A 103 19.75 -19.29 -4.52
#